data_AF-A0A100YX96-F1
#
_entry.id   AF-A0A100YX96-F1
#
_cell.length_a   1.000
_cell.length_b   1.000
_cell.length_c   1.000
_cell.angle_alpha   90.00
_cell.angle_beta   90.00
_cell.angle_gamma   90.00
#
_symmetry.space_group_name_H-M   'P 1'
#
loop_
_entity.id
_entity.type
_entity.pdbx_description
1 polymer ?
#
loop_
_entity_poly.entity_id
_entity_poly.type
_entity_poly.pdbx_seq_one_letter_code
_entity_poly.pdbx_strand_id
1 'polypeptide(L)'
;MAARCPESTNTSDYPDSVYRGFTQQAIQADGTVGGNAFDFKEFENRGIEECSINWSDDEGALLQIASQEKDDGRKQFKYGACRIPRAELDHSRGFAAAMACGLDYERRPVEGNPYHGNLLCKTGLTSASKRALCGMLAMLFDEVYTREDLDRLCG
;
A
#
# COMPACT_ATOMS: atom_id res chain seq x y z
N MET A 1 28.77 -8.04 2.68
CA MET A 1 28.15 -7.65 1.40
C MET A 1 27.29 -6.43 1.65
N ALA A 2 27.67 -5.27 1.10
CA ALA A 2 26.84 -4.08 1.21
C ALA A 2 25.61 -4.26 0.32
N ALA A 3 24.41 -4.18 0.90
CA ALA A 3 23.18 -4.09 0.13
C ALA A 3 23.28 -2.84 -0.76
N ARG A 4 23.23 -3.03 -2.08
CA ARG A 4 23.17 -1.92 -3.02
C ARG A 4 21.87 -1.17 -2.75
N CYS A 5 21.95 0.16 -2.66
CA CYS A 5 20.76 0.99 -2.77
C CYS A 5 20.10 0.70 -4.13
N PRO A 6 18.78 0.53 -4.21
CA PRO A 6 18.11 0.42 -5.50
C PRO A 6 18.41 1.68 -6.32
N GLU A 7 18.77 1.47 -7.59
CA GLU A 7 18.98 2.54 -8.57
C GLU A 7 17.71 3.37 -8.70
N SER A 8 17.86 4.68 -8.93
CA SER A 8 16.75 5.63 -9.07
C SER A 8 15.75 5.12 -10.10
N THR A 9 14.55 4.76 -9.65
CA THR A 9 13.41 4.41 -10.50
C THR A 9 13.06 5.60 -11.40
N ASN A 10 13.02 5.38 -12.71
CA ASN A 10 12.61 6.40 -13.67
C ASN A 10 11.15 6.75 -13.37
N THR A 11 10.88 7.98 -12.94
CA THR A 11 9.58 8.38 -12.36
C THR A 11 8.46 8.51 -13.40
N SER A 12 8.79 8.44 -14.69
CA SER A 12 7.83 8.51 -15.81
C SER A 12 6.94 7.28 -15.95
N ASP A 13 7.31 6.16 -15.34
CA ASP A 13 6.67 4.85 -15.57
C ASP A 13 5.60 4.51 -14.51
N TYR A 14 5.40 5.40 -13.54
CA TYR A 14 4.46 5.24 -12.43
C TYR A 14 3.40 6.33 -12.45
N PRO A 15 2.12 6.00 -12.23
CA PRO A 15 1.07 7.00 -12.11
C PRO A 15 1.26 7.86 -10.86
N ASP A 16 0.49 8.93 -10.77
CA ASP A 16 0.62 9.93 -9.71
C ASP A 16 0.08 9.49 -8.35
N SER A 17 -0.61 8.34 -8.29
CA SER A 17 -1.12 7.78 -7.04
C SER A 17 -1.22 6.26 -7.05
N VAL A 18 -1.39 5.71 -5.85
CA VAL A 18 -1.66 4.30 -5.61
C VAL A 18 -2.92 4.15 -4.76
N TYR A 19 -3.58 3.02 -4.88
CA TYR A 19 -4.69 2.63 -4.02
C TYR A 19 -4.28 1.50 -3.08
N ARG A 20 -4.76 1.56 -1.84
CA ARG A 20 -4.62 0.50 -0.84
C ARG A 20 -5.97 0.12 -0.28
N GLY A 21 -6.42 -1.10 -0.56
CA GLY A 21 -7.58 -1.68 0.10
C GLY A 21 -7.29 -2.01 1.56
N PHE A 22 -8.27 -1.85 2.44
CA PHE A 22 -8.12 -2.13 3.87
C PHE A 22 -9.31 -2.91 4.47
N THR A 23 -9.03 -3.54 5.61
CA THR A 23 -9.97 -4.37 6.37
C THR A 23 -10.37 -3.69 7.69
N GLN A 24 -11.25 -4.32 8.48
CA GLN A 24 -11.72 -3.77 9.75
C GLN A 24 -10.59 -3.37 10.71
N GLN A 25 -9.51 -4.16 10.70
CA GLN A 25 -8.36 -3.96 11.58
C GLN A 25 -7.65 -2.62 11.34
N ALA A 26 -7.86 -2.01 10.17
CA ALA A 26 -7.37 -0.69 9.84
C ALA A 26 -8.18 0.44 10.45
N ILE A 27 -9.41 0.21 10.89
CA ILE A 27 -10.30 1.27 11.39
C ILE A 27 -10.04 1.50 12.88
N GLN A 28 -9.73 2.74 13.24
CA GLN A 28 -9.53 3.19 14.61
C GLN A 28 -10.87 3.44 15.32
N ALA A 29 -10.83 3.64 16.64
CA ALA A 29 -12.03 3.86 17.45
C ALA A 29 -12.79 5.15 17.08
N ASP A 30 -12.11 6.14 16.52
CA ASP A 30 -12.69 7.40 16.02
C ASP A 30 -13.20 7.29 14.57
N GLY A 31 -13.15 6.09 13.96
CA GLY A 31 -13.58 5.85 12.58
C GLY A 31 -12.52 6.17 11.52
N THR A 32 -11.34 6.64 11.89
CA THR A 32 -10.26 6.94 10.94
C THR A 32 -9.49 5.70 10.50
N VAL A 33 -8.83 5.76 9.34
CA VAL A 33 -7.94 4.69 8.87
C VAL A 33 -6.57 4.85 9.55
N GLY A 34 -6.14 3.83 10.27
CA GLY A 34 -4.87 3.80 10.98
C GLY A 34 -3.79 2.95 10.29
N GLY A 35 -2.62 2.91 10.92
CA GLY A 35 -1.43 2.25 10.36
C GLY A 35 -1.61 0.76 10.05
N ASN A 36 -2.59 0.08 10.66
CA ASN A 36 -2.89 -1.32 10.35
C ASN A 36 -3.37 -1.53 8.89
N ALA A 37 -3.75 -0.48 8.16
CA ALA A 37 -3.95 -0.56 6.70
C ALA A 37 -2.66 -0.94 5.96
N PHE A 38 -1.50 -0.60 6.53
CA PHE A 38 -0.17 -0.73 5.94
C PHE A 38 0.68 -1.81 6.61
N ASP A 39 0.06 -2.91 7.03
CA ASP A 39 0.83 -4.03 7.58
C ASP A 39 1.71 -4.67 6.50
N PHE A 40 3.03 -4.57 6.70
CA PHE A 40 4.04 -5.17 5.84
C PHE A 40 4.21 -6.64 6.20
N LYS A 41 4.39 -7.50 5.19
CA LYS A 41 4.62 -8.94 5.40
C LYS A 41 5.90 -9.36 4.72
N GLU A 42 6.66 -10.21 5.39
CA GLU A 42 7.86 -10.78 4.80
C GLU A 42 7.51 -11.63 3.57
N PHE A 43 8.21 -11.39 2.46
CA PHE A 43 8.02 -12.13 1.22
C PHE A 43 9.29 -12.88 0.85
N GLU A 44 9.19 -14.22 0.81
CA GLU A 44 10.12 -15.16 0.18
C GLU A 44 11.63 -14.93 0.44
N ASN A 45 12.05 -14.74 1.70
CA ASN A 45 13.49 -14.64 2.06
C ASN A 45 14.28 -13.58 1.28
N ARG A 46 13.62 -12.57 0.71
CA ARG A 46 14.27 -11.52 -0.11
C ARG A 46 14.94 -10.43 0.73
N GLY A 47 14.82 -10.49 2.06
CA GLY A 47 15.30 -9.44 2.96
C GLY A 47 14.49 -8.14 2.88
N ILE A 48 13.27 -8.21 2.31
CA ILE A 48 12.31 -7.11 2.22
C ILE A 48 10.94 -7.57 2.73
N GLU A 49 10.20 -6.65 3.34
CA GLU A 49 8.78 -6.83 3.64
C GLU A 49 7.94 -6.00 2.66
N GLU A 50 6.79 -6.53 2.28
CA GLU A 50 5.95 -5.99 1.20
C GLU A 50 4.56 -5.61 1.75
N CYS A 51 3.99 -4.52 1.22
CA CYS A 51 2.62 -4.10 1.46
C CYS A 51 1.92 -3.82 0.12
N SER A 52 1.00 -4.69 -0.29
CA SER A 52 0.39 -4.62 -1.63
C SER A 52 -0.42 -3.36 -1.89
N ILE A 53 -0.32 -2.84 -3.09
CA ILE A 53 -1.05 -1.67 -3.59
C ILE A 53 -1.53 -1.96 -5.02
N ASN A 54 -2.45 -1.13 -5.51
CA ASN A 54 -2.72 -1.03 -6.95
C ASN A 54 -2.24 0.34 -7.46
N TRP A 55 -1.50 0.35 -8.55
CA TRP A 55 -1.14 1.57 -9.27
C TRP A 55 -2.38 2.19 -9.90
N SER A 56 -2.60 3.49 -9.71
CA SER A 56 -3.77 4.21 -10.22
C SER A 56 -3.61 4.57 -11.71
N ASP A 57 -3.35 3.57 -12.56
CA ASP A 57 -3.14 3.76 -13.99
C ASP A 57 -4.41 4.26 -14.70
N ASP A 58 -5.56 3.72 -14.29
CA ASP A 58 -6.90 4.09 -14.75
C ASP A 58 -7.97 3.71 -13.70
N GLU A 59 -9.25 3.91 -14.04
CA GLU A 59 -10.40 3.57 -13.17
C GLU A 59 -10.47 2.08 -12.80
N GLY A 60 -9.89 1.21 -13.64
CA GLY A 60 -9.84 -0.24 -13.43
C GLY A 60 -9.02 -0.63 -12.20
N ALA A 61 -8.06 0.19 -11.78
CA ALA A 61 -7.25 -0.07 -10.59
C ALA A 61 -8.08 -0.10 -9.30
N LEU A 62 -9.03 0.84 -9.18
CA LEU A 62 -9.93 0.92 -8.03
C LEU A 62 -11.04 -0.13 -8.13
N LEU A 63 -11.55 -0.38 -9.34
CA LEU A 63 -12.50 -1.47 -9.59
C LEU A 63 -11.93 -2.84 -9.21
N GLN A 64 -10.65 -3.07 -9.46
CA GLN A 64 -9.96 -4.31 -9.05
C GLN A 64 -9.96 -4.49 -7.53
N ILE A 65 -9.76 -3.42 -6.77
CA ILE A 65 -9.87 -3.46 -5.29
C ILE A 65 -11.32 -3.71 -4.89
N ALA A 66 -12.27 -3.05 -5.54
CA ALA A 66 -13.69 -3.16 -5.25
C ALA A 66 -14.22 -4.58 -5.49
N SER A 67 -13.73 -5.26 -6.53
CA SER A 67 -14.18 -6.58 -6.96
C SER A 67 -13.49 -7.72 -6.21
N GLN A 68 -12.30 -7.51 -5.66
CA GLN A 68 -11.49 -8.57 -5.04
C GLN A 68 -12.22 -9.32 -3.92
N GLU A 69 -12.25 -10.65 -4.06
CA GLU A 69 -12.89 -11.59 -3.14
C GLU A 69 -11.85 -12.53 -2.52
N LYS A 70 -12.20 -13.06 -1.35
CA LYS A 70 -11.52 -14.22 -0.76
C LYS A 70 -12.08 -15.50 -1.38
N ASP A 71 -11.43 -16.63 -1.13
CA ASP A 71 -11.86 -17.96 -1.61
C ASP A 71 -13.31 -18.32 -1.22
N ASP A 72 -13.84 -17.73 -0.15
CA ASP A 72 -15.21 -17.91 0.32
C ASP A 72 -16.24 -16.96 -0.34
N GLY A 73 -15.85 -16.25 -1.39
CA GLY A 73 -16.68 -15.30 -2.14
C GLY A 73 -16.96 -13.98 -1.42
N ARG A 74 -16.44 -13.79 -0.19
CA ARG A 74 -16.62 -12.52 0.53
C ARG A 74 -15.61 -11.49 0.01
N LYS A 75 -16.05 -10.25 -0.18
CA LYS A 75 -15.14 -9.13 -0.51
C LYS A 75 -13.96 -9.09 0.45
N GLN A 76 -12.76 -8.97 -0.09
CA GLN A 76 -11.53 -8.92 0.68
C GLN A 76 -11.44 -7.60 1.48
N PHE A 77 -11.71 -6.47 0.81
CA PHE A 77 -11.63 -5.13 1.38
C PHE A 77 -13.02 -4.59 1.70
N LYS A 78 -13.63 -5.15 2.76
CA LYS A 78 -15.01 -4.83 3.17
C LYS A 78 -15.20 -3.44 3.76
N TYR A 79 -14.11 -2.73 4.06
CA TYR A 79 -14.19 -1.46 4.78
C TYR A 79 -13.86 -0.27 3.89
N GLY A 80 -13.07 -0.49 2.84
CA GLY A 80 -12.78 0.56 1.87
C GLY A 80 -11.38 0.44 1.27
N ALA A 81 -10.99 1.53 0.62
CA ALA A 81 -9.65 1.76 0.09
C ALA A 81 -9.25 3.21 0.33
N CYS A 82 -7.95 3.49 0.34
CA CYS A 82 -7.44 4.87 0.35
C CYS A 82 -6.55 5.12 -0.86
N ARG A 83 -6.51 6.38 -1.31
CA ARG A 83 -5.62 6.88 -2.37
C ARG A 83 -4.44 7.59 -1.74
N ILE A 84 -3.24 7.25 -2.18
CA ILE A 84 -2.00 7.87 -1.69
C ILE A 84 -1.30 8.50 -2.89
N PRO A 85 -1.07 9.82 -2.89
CA PRO A 85 -0.26 10.46 -3.90
C PRO A 85 1.18 9.90 -3.88
N ARG A 86 1.71 9.55 -5.05
CA ARG A 86 3.09 9.06 -5.19
C ARG A 86 4.10 10.11 -4.72
N ALA A 87 3.81 11.38 -4.91
CA ALA A 87 4.64 12.48 -4.40
C ALA A 87 4.82 12.42 -2.87
N GLU A 88 3.79 12.04 -2.12
CA GLU A 88 3.87 11.86 -0.66
C GLU A 88 4.71 10.63 -0.28
N LEU A 89 4.59 9.54 -1.05
CA LEU A 89 5.47 8.38 -0.90
C LEU A 89 6.94 8.76 -1.17
N ASP A 90 7.21 9.51 -2.24
CA ASP A 90 8.54 9.98 -2.60
C ASP A 90 9.13 10.90 -1.53
N HIS A 91 8.32 11.83 -1.01
CA HIS A 91 8.72 12.72 0.09
C HIS A 91 9.05 11.96 1.38
N SER A 92 8.23 10.96 1.72
CA SER A 92 8.40 10.17 2.95
C SER A 92 9.58 9.19 2.92
N ARG A 93 10.20 8.93 1.76
CA ARG A 93 11.43 8.12 1.65
C ARG A 93 12.56 8.65 2.54
N GLY A 94 12.71 9.98 2.62
CA GLY A 94 13.72 10.61 3.46
C GLY A 94 13.52 10.33 4.95
N PHE A 95 12.26 10.38 5.42
CA PHE A 95 11.91 10.06 6.79
C PHE A 95 12.11 8.57 7.10
N ALA A 96 11.67 7.69 6.20
CA ALA A 96 11.88 6.25 6.35
C ALA A 96 13.38 5.86 6.35
N ALA A 97 14.21 6.57 5.58
CA ALA A 97 15.66 6.41 5.60
C ALA A 97 16.26 6.85 6.95
N ALA A 98 15.81 7.97 7.52
CA ALA A 98 16.24 8.45 8.84
C ALA A 98 15.87 7.47 9.97
N MET A 99 14.73 6.78 9.87
CA MET A 99 14.33 5.71 10.79
C MET A 99 14.99 4.35 10.51
N ALA A 100 15.93 4.29 9.57
CA ALA A 100 16.55 3.07 9.06
C ALA A 100 15.55 2.00 8.56
N CYS A 101 14.29 2.36 8.32
CA CYS A 101 13.24 1.46 7.85
C CYS A 101 13.41 1.11 6.38
N GLY A 102 13.86 2.08 5.59
CA GLY A 102 13.75 2.01 4.13
C GLY A 102 12.29 2.10 3.70
N LEU A 103 12.04 2.85 2.63
CA LEU A 103 10.74 2.84 1.96
C LEU A 103 11.02 2.94 0.46
N ASP A 104 10.46 2.00 -0.27
CA ASP A 104 10.48 1.98 -1.73
C ASP A 104 9.14 1.44 -2.23
N TYR A 105 8.99 1.33 -3.54
CA TYR A 105 7.86 0.70 -4.16
C TYR A 105 8.24 0.04 -5.48
N GLU A 106 7.46 -0.95 -5.89
CA GLU A 106 7.62 -1.63 -7.17
C GLU A 106 6.27 -1.84 -7.87
N ARG A 107 6.33 -1.96 -9.19
CA ARG A 107 5.23 -2.49 -10.00
C ARG A 107 5.50 -3.97 -10.21
N ARG A 108 4.52 -4.81 -9.86
CA ARG A 108 4.64 -6.26 -9.95
C ARG A 108 3.27 -6.83 -10.31
N PRO A 109 2.84 -6.72 -11.58
CA PRO A 109 1.55 -7.26 -12.01
C PRO A 109 1.47 -8.74 -11.66
N VAL A 110 0.30 -9.19 -11.21
CA VAL A 110 0.04 -10.61 -10.91
C VAL A 110 -1.13 -11.09 -11.77
N GLU A 111 -1.28 -12.42 -11.88
CA GLU A 111 -2.39 -13.00 -12.62
C GLU A 111 -3.73 -12.45 -12.08
N GLY A 112 -4.56 -11.92 -12.97
CA GLY A 112 -5.85 -11.33 -12.63
C GLY A 112 -5.81 -9.93 -12.00
N ASN A 113 -4.63 -9.34 -11.74
CA ASN A 113 -4.49 -7.96 -11.28
C ASN A 113 -3.29 -7.27 -11.96
N PRO A 114 -3.49 -6.59 -13.10
CA PRO A 114 -2.41 -5.91 -13.82
C PRO A 114 -1.89 -4.66 -13.10
N TYR A 115 -2.68 -4.10 -12.17
CA TYR A 115 -2.35 -2.90 -11.41
C TYR A 115 -1.48 -3.20 -10.19
N HIS A 116 -1.25 -4.47 -9.86
CA HIS A 116 -0.59 -4.85 -8.61
C HIS A 116 0.84 -4.29 -8.52
N GLY A 117 1.16 -3.82 -7.31
CA GLY A 117 2.49 -3.43 -6.89
C GLY A 117 2.64 -3.58 -5.40
N ASN A 118 3.79 -3.18 -4.89
CA ASN A 118 4.09 -3.25 -3.47
C ASN A 118 4.77 -1.97 -3.00
N LEU A 119 4.42 -1.51 -1.82
CA LEU A 119 5.34 -0.73 -0.99
C LEU A 119 6.31 -1.70 -0.34
N LEU A 120 7.57 -1.29 -0.21
CA LEU A 120 8.67 -2.11 0.27
C LEU A 120 9.35 -1.46 1.47
N CYS A 121 9.71 -2.26 2.47
CA CYS A 121 10.61 -1.83 3.55
C CYS A 121 11.62 -2.94 3.88
N LYS A 122 12.64 -2.62 4.67
CA LYS A 122 13.66 -3.60 5.09
C LYS A 122 13.04 -4.63 6.04
N THR A 123 13.55 -5.86 6.03
CA THR A 123 13.24 -6.83 7.09
C THR A 123 13.96 -6.50 8.40
N GLY A 124 13.50 -7.14 9.48
CA GLY A 124 14.15 -7.05 10.79
C GLY A 124 13.91 -5.72 11.51
N LEU A 125 12.92 -4.94 11.08
CA LEU A 125 12.51 -3.75 11.80
C LEU A 125 11.96 -4.13 13.17
N THR A 126 12.26 -3.29 14.17
CA THR A 126 11.61 -3.44 15.48
C THR A 126 10.11 -3.19 15.32
N SER A 127 9.30 -3.81 16.18
CA SER A 127 7.85 -3.58 16.19
C SER A 127 7.48 -2.10 16.36
N ALA A 128 8.33 -1.32 17.06
CA ALA A 128 8.16 0.13 17.21
C ALA A 128 8.43 0.88 15.90
N SER A 129 9.55 0.59 15.23
CA SER A 129 9.90 1.18 13.93
C SER A 129 8.86 0.85 12.86
N LYS A 130 8.40 -0.40 12.81
CA LYS A 130 7.34 -0.82 11.89
C LYS A 130 6.04 -0.09 12.17
N ARG A 131 5.61 0.03 13.43
CA ARG A 131 4.42 0.80 13.81
C ARG A 131 4.54 2.27 13.44
N ALA A 132 5.72 2.88 13.61
CA ALA A 132 5.97 4.27 13.22
C ALA A 132 5.87 4.46 11.70
N LEU A 133 6.46 3.56 10.91
CA LEU A 133 6.35 3.56 9.44
C LEU A 133 4.89 3.44 8.99
N CYS A 134 4.16 2.45 9.52
CA CYS A 134 2.76 2.22 9.19
C CYS A 134 1.88 3.41 9.60
N GLY A 135 2.12 4.00 10.77
CA GLY A 135 1.42 5.20 11.23
C GLY A 135 1.69 6.42 10.33
N MET A 136 2.93 6.61 9.91
CA MET A 136 3.29 7.65 8.93
C MET A 136 2.56 7.45 7.61
N LEU A 137 2.55 6.23 7.06
CA LEU A 137 1.85 5.93 5.79
C LEU A 137 0.34 6.21 5.88
N ALA A 138 -0.27 5.96 7.04
CA ALA A 138 -1.67 6.29 7.29
C ALA A 138 -1.97 7.80 7.34
N MET A 139 -0.94 8.66 7.36
CA MET A 139 -1.12 10.11 7.26
C MET A 139 -0.95 10.64 5.83
N LEU A 140 -0.58 9.79 4.86
CA LEU A 140 -0.23 10.22 3.50
C LEU A 140 -1.38 10.17 2.50
N PHE A 141 -2.48 9.47 2.81
CA PHE A 141 -3.60 9.40 1.88
C PHE A 141 -4.38 10.71 1.85
N ASP A 142 -4.83 11.11 0.66
CA ASP A 142 -5.63 12.31 0.44
C ASP A 142 -7.12 12.01 0.23
N GLU A 143 -7.47 10.72 0.05
CA GLU A 143 -8.83 10.29 -0.21
C GLU A 143 -9.11 8.89 0.37
N VAL A 144 -10.33 8.68 0.83
CA VAL A 144 -10.83 7.40 1.34
C VAL A 144 -12.14 7.06 0.64
N TYR A 145 -12.20 5.87 0.06
CA TYR A 145 -13.39 5.28 -0.54
C TYR A 145 -13.97 4.28 0.46
N THR A 146 -15.20 4.52 0.91
CA THR A 146 -15.91 3.56 1.76
C THR A 146 -16.29 2.31 0.98
N ARG A 147 -16.74 1.26 1.68
CA ARG A 147 -17.29 0.09 1.00
C ARG A 147 -18.46 0.43 0.07
N GLU A 148 -19.32 1.36 0.49
CA GLU A 148 -20.45 1.80 -0.32
C GLU A 148 -19.98 2.50 -1.60
N ASP A 149 -18.95 3.33 -1.53
CA ASP A 149 -18.36 3.98 -2.70
C ASP A 149 -17.78 2.95 -3.67
N LEU A 150 -17.07 1.95 -3.14
CA LEU A 150 -16.52 0.86 -3.94
C LEU A 150 -17.61 -0.03 -4.58
N ASP A 151 -18.74 -0.26 -3.90
CA ASP A 151 -19.84 -1.07 -4.44
C ASP A 151 -20.53 -0.37 -5.61
N ARG A 152 -20.65 0.96 -5.58
CA ARG A 152 -21.19 1.76 -6.70
C ARG A 152 -20.35 1.66 -7.97
N LEU A 153 -19.05 1.34 -7.87
CA LEU A 153 -18.19 1.10 -9.04
C LEU A 153 -18.49 -0.22 -9.74
N CYS A 154 -19.06 -1.20 -9.02
CA CYS A 154 -19.29 -2.55 -9.53
C CYS A 154 -20.67 -2.74 -10.19
N GLY A 155 -21.60 -1.79 -10.03
CA GLY A 155 -22.97 -1.88 -10.56
C GLY A 155 -23.95 -2.52 -9.61
#